data_AF-A0A936RRT7-F1
#
_entry.id   AF-A0A936RRT7-F1
#
_cell.length_a   1.000
_cell.length_b   1.000
_cell.length_c   1.000
_cell.angle_alpha   90.00
_cell.angle_beta   90.00
_cell.angle_gamma   90.00
#
_symmetry.space_group_name_H-M   'P 1'
#
loop_
_entity.id
_entity.type
_entity.pdbx_description
1 polymer ?
#
loop_
_entity_poly.entity_id
_entity_poly.type
_entity_poly.pdbx_seq_one_letter_code
_entity_poly.pdbx_strand_id
1 'polypeptide(L)'
;MPAQKNPNFIVAALTGIALVAMIAAYFSPIWWVSLTAPNYPKDAFPDGIRIHFHFDGVYNGCKAAGKGTRMAEEIIQKDLSHEDERYNPVLDKKKDINKDAQGLDCVHEMNTINHYVGMYPIATGSPVELRLSKFIFGFFAVMLLGFMAPQRRQRLLVLGAGFAAVAAWMVVDQIVLGRLETFAAYYYKEAAAFFNQPEVLAQWVANLKFATYAAIAGLAAAMVVVVLGVWKIRSFSLLLALVPALLPIFFVIDYAGWLWFFGHNLHPWGAFTVKPFMPTVFGEGKVAQFSTYSYPYWGYALLMVVFAALMLALLIRRKQMREGAAE
;
A
#
# COMPACT_ATOMS: atom_id res chain seq x y z
N MET A 1 -19.93 28.92 -34.47
CA MET A 1 -20.19 27.48 -34.19
C MET A 1 -19.19 27.06 -33.11
N PRO A 2 -19.62 26.71 -31.88
CA PRO A 2 -18.67 26.29 -30.85
C PRO A 2 -18.01 24.99 -31.30
N ALA A 3 -16.68 24.93 -31.25
CA ALA A 3 -15.89 23.77 -31.67
C ALA A 3 -16.42 22.51 -30.96
N GLN A 4 -17.00 21.61 -31.74
CA GLN A 4 -17.50 20.32 -31.26
C GLN A 4 -16.27 19.52 -30.78
N LYS A 5 -16.00 19.55 -29.47
CA LYS A 5 -14.82 18.88 -28.88
C LYS A 5 -14.82 17.41 -29.32
N ASN A 6 -13.73 16.98 -29.95
CA ASN A 6 -13.57 15.61 -30.41
C ASN A 6 -13.76 14.65 -29.22
N PRO A 7 -14.81 13.81 -29.19
CA PRO A 7 -15.12 12.97 -28.04
C PRO A 7 -13.98 12.01 -27.66
N ASN A 8 -13.14 11.63 -28.62
CA ASN A 8 -11.94 10.83 -28.37
C ASN A 8 -10.88 11.58 -27.55
N PHE A 9 -10.74 12.90 -27.77
CA PHE A 9 -9.85 13.74 -26.97
C PHE A 9 -10.33 13.83 -25.52
N ILE A 10 -11.64 13.92 -25.29
CA ILE A 10 -12.20 13.98 -23.92
C ILE A 10 -11.90 12.66 -23.18
N VAL A 11 -12.13 11.51 -23.82
CA VAL A 11 -11.80 10.20 -23.22
C VAL A 11 -10.30 10.10 -22.92
N ALA A 12 -9.45 10.50 -23.86
CA ALA A 12 -8.00 10.49 -23.66
C ALA A 12 -7.55 11.42 -22.52
N ALA A 13 -8.13 12.63 -22.43
CA ALA A 13 -7.81 13.60 -21.38
C ALA A 13 -8.22 13.10 -19.99
N LEU A 14 -9.46 12.58 -19.85
CA LEU A 14 -9.94 12.01 -18.58
C LEU A 14 -9.09 10.81 -18.15
N THR A 15 -8.74 9.94 -19.09
CA THR A 15 -7.89 8.78 -18.82
C THR A 15 -6.47 9.20 -18.46
N GLY A 16 -5.93 10.25 -19.09
CA GLY A 16 -4.64 10.83 -18.74
C GLY A 16 -4.61 11.44 -17.35
N ILE A 17 -5.66 12.16 -16.95
CA ILE A 17 -5.83 12.67 -15.58
C ILE A 17 -5.83 11.51 -14.59
N ALA A 18 -6.59 10.45 -14.86
CA ALA A 18 -6.63 9.27 -14.02
C ALA A 18 -5.26 8.58 -13.93
N LEU A 19 -4.52 8.46 -15.05
CA LEU A 19 -3.19 7.86 -15.05
C LEU A 19 -2.21 8.65 -14.17
N VAL A 20 -2.19 9.99 -14.29
CA VAL A 20 -1.34 10.84 -13.46
C VAL A 20 -1.74 10.76 -11.98
N ALA A 21 -3.04 10.81 -11.68
CA ALA A 21 -3.54 10.67 -10.32
C ALA A 21 -3.20 9.31 -9.71
N MET A 22 -3.30 8.22 -10.48
CA MET A 22 -2.95 6.87 -10.05
C MET A 22 -1.44 6.75 -9.75
N ILE A 23 -0.57 7.29 -10.61
CA ILE A 23 0.88 7.32 -10.36
C ILE A 23 1.19 8.14 -9.10
N ALA A 24 0.58 9.31 -8.92
CA ALA A 24 0.75 10.12 -7.73
C ALA A 24 0.25 9.41 -6.45
N ALA A 25 -0.85 8.66 -6.55
CA ALA A 25 -1.40 7.88 -5.44
C ALA A 25 -0.45 6.77 -4.98
N TYR A 26 0.31 6.16 -5.91
CA TYR A 26 1.29 5.13 -5.58
C TYR A 26 2.34 5.61 -4.57
N PHE A 27 2.80 6.86 -4.72
CA PHE A 27 3.83 7.46 -3.87
C PHE A 27 3.26 8.27 -2.69
N SER A 28 1.94 8.33 -2.55
CA SER A 28 1.28 9.11 -1.51
C SER A 28 0.74 8.19 -0.40
N PRO A 29 0.75 8.63 0.87
CA PRO A 29 0.06 7.89 1.93
C PRO A 29 -1.43 7.81 1.62
N ILE A 30 -1.96 6.59 1.60
CA ILE A 30 -3.34 6.29 1.19
C ILE A 30 -4.26 6.41 2.41
N TRP A 31 -3.86 5.81 3.52
CA TRP A 31 -4.61 5.71 4.75
C TRP A 31 -3.68 5.94 5.93
N TRP A 32 -4.20 6.43 7.04
CA TRP A 32 -3.43 6.53 8.27
C TRP A 32 -4.20 5.90 9.42
N VAL A 33 -3.44 5.31 10.34
CA VAL A 33 -3.94 4.81 11.61
C VAL A 33 -3.14 5.45 12.72
N SER A 34 -3.81 5.84 13.80
CA SER A 34 -3.16 6.33 15.02
C SER A 34 -3.75 5.64 16.25
N LEU A 35 -2.87 5.31 17.19
CA LEU A 35 -3.25 4.87 18.53
C LEU A 35 -2.93 5.95 19.57
N THR A 36 -3.87 6.20 20.46
CA THR A 36 -3.65 7.03 21.65
C THR A 36 -3.99 6.26 22.91
N ALA A 37 -3.22 6.47 23.97
CA ALA A 37 -3.48 5.89 25.29
C ALA A 37 -2.90 6.78 26.39
N PRO A 38 -3.36 6.65 27.65
CA PRO A 38 -2.84 7.44 28.77
C PRO A 38 -1.32 7.35 28.94
N ASN A 39 -0.72 6.21 28.60
CA ASN A 39 0.72 5.97 28.72
C ASN A 39 1.55 6.62 27.59
N TYR A 40 0.90 7.15 26.54
CA TYR A 40 1.54 7.83 25.41
C TYR A 40 1.12 9.31 25.43
N PRO A 41 1.87 10.17 26.14
CA PRO A 41 1.45 11.54 26.39
C PRO A 41 1.59 12.41 25.13
N LYS A 42 0.72 13.44 25.00
CA LYS A 42 0.61 14.28 23.80
C LYS A 42 1.83 15.17 23.53
N ASP A 43 2.67 15.40 24.52
CA ASP A 43 3.92 16.15 24.36
C ASP A 43 5.00 15.34 23.61
N ALA A 44 4.96 14.00 23.72
CA ALA A 44 5.77 13.08 22.93
C ALA A 44 5.05 12.64 21.65
N PHE A 45 3.77 12.25 21.75
CA PHE A 45 2.96 11.73 20.65
C PHE A 45 1.75 12.64 20.38
N PRO A 46 1.95 13.83 19.78
CA PRO A 46 0.86 14.80 19.60
C PRO A 46 -0.28 14.27 18.71
N ASP A 47 0.08 13.47 17.71
CA ASP A 47 -0.84 12.82 16.78
C ASP A 47 -1.11 11.35 17.16
N GLY A 48 -0.69 10.91 18.36
CA GLY A 48 -0.62 9.50 18.75
C GLY A 48 0.47 8.71 18.03
N ILE A 49 0.48 7.39 18.22
CA ILE A 49 1.38 6.47 17.51
C ILE A 49 0.83 6.28 16.11
N ARG A 50 1.28 7.13 15.19
CA ARG A 50 0.72 7.22 13.84
C ARG A 50 1.57 6.46 12.83
N ILE A 51 0.90 5.68 12.00
CA ILE A 51 1.47 5.01 10.83
C ILE A 51 0.71 5.38 9.56
N HIS A 52 1.40 5.29 8.43
CA HIS A 52 0.89 5.58 7.10
C HIS A 52 0.94 4.35 6.21
N PHE A 53 -0.21 3.96 5.65
CA PHE A 53 -0.30 2.90 4.66
C PHE A 53 -0.07 3.45 3.26
N HIS A 54 0.85 2.83 2.53
CA HIS A 54 1.16 3.09 1.13
C HIS A 54 0.96 1.80 0.32
N PHE A 55 1.00 1.89 -1.01
CA PHE A 55 0.91 0.72 -1.88
C PHE A 55 2.17 -0.17 -1.84
N ASP A 56 3.27 0.34 -1.29
CA ASP A 56 4.58 -0.32 -1.23
C ASP A 56 5.06 -0.59 0.20
N GLY A 57 4.32 -0.17 1.23
CA GLY A 57 4.68 -0.46 2.61
C GLY A 57 3.86 0.31 3.65
N VAL A 58 4.30 0.18 4.90
CA VAL A 58 3.80 0.96 6.04
C VAL A 58 4.95 1.80 6.58
N TYR A 59 4.71 3.10 6.71
CA TYR A 59 5.73 4.08 7.05
C TYR A 59 5.40 4.84 8.32
N ASN A 60 6.44 5.39 8.95
CA ASN A 60 6.33 6.21 10.14
C ASN A 60 5.50 7.48 9.84
N GLY A 61 4.47 7.72 10.65
CA GLY A 61 3.63 8.92 10.59
C GLY A 61 3.77 9.83 11.80
N CYS A 62 4.68 9.51 12.72
CA CYS A 62 4.95 10.36 13.86
C CYS A 62 5.77 11.58 13.49
N LYS A 63 5.44 12.68 14.17
CA LYS A 63 6.20 13.92 14.12
C LYS A 63 7.08 13.98 15.36
N ALA A 64 8.29 14.49 15.21
CA ALA A 64 9.15 14.75 16.36
C ALA A 64 8.44 15.64 17.38
N ALA A 65 8.71 15.40 18.66
CA ALA A 65 8.21 16.23 19.75
C ALA A 65 8.61 17.70 19.51
N GLY A 66 7.67 18.63 19.69
CA GLY A 66 7.90 20.05 19.41
C GLY A 66 9.02 20.64 20.28
N LYS A 67 9.78 21.62 19.77
CA LYS A 67 10.81 22.33 20.55
C LYS A 67 10.19 22.90 21.83
N GLY A 68 10.77 22.55 22.99
CA GLY A 68 10.32 23.01 24.31
C GLY A 68 9.44 22.02 25.09
N THR A 69 9.16 20.82 24.57
CA THR A 69 8.54 19.75 25.37
C THR A 69 9.57 19.04 26.24
N ARG A 70 9.10 18.40 27.32
CA ARG A 70 9.96 17.68 28.29
C ARG A 70 10.78 16.55 27.66
N MET A 71 10.32 16.05 26.52
CA MET A 71 10.88 14.94 25.75
C MET A 71 11.61 15.39 24.48
N ALA A 72 11.73 16.70 24.24
CA ALA A 72 12.39 17.25 23.04
C ALA A 72 13.89 16.91 22.98
N GLU A 73 14.50 16.54 24.11
CA GLU A 73 15.91 16.15 24.23
C GLU A 73 16.09 14.63 24.43
N GLU A 74 15.00 13.86 24.59
CA GLU A 74 15.05 12.41 24.83
C GLU A 74 14.90 11.63 23.52
N ILE A 75 15.83 10.72 23.25
CA ILE A 75 15.86 9.90 22.03
C ILE A 75 15.72 8.44 22.42
N ILE A 76 14.55 8.13 22.96
CA ILE A 76 14.23 6.88 23.68
C ILE A 76 14.78 5.63 22.96
N GLN A 77 14.69 5.57 21.63
CA GLN A 77 15.11 4.40 20.85
C GLN A 77 16.63 4.29 20.62
N LYS A 78 17.33 5.42 20.53
CA LYS A 78 18.80 5.46 20.39
C LYS A 78 19.48 5.19 21.75
N ASP A 79 18.88 5.69 22.83
CA ASP A 79 19.32 5.48 24.22
C ASP A 79 19.12 4.03 24.72
N LEU A 80 18.31 3.22 24.03
CA LEU A 80 18.15 1.78 24.29
C LEU A 80 19.15 0.91 23.51
N SER A 81 19.80 1.44 22.46
CA SER A 81 20.83 0.72 21.71
C SER A 81 22.13 0.67 22.53
N HIS A 82 22.86 -0.45 22.45
CA HIS A 82 24.18 -0.56 23.09
C HIS A 82 25.32 -0.01 22.23
N GLU A 83 25.01 0.57 21.08
CA GLU A 83 25.98 0.99 20.07
C GLU A 83 26.39 2.46 20.21
N ASP A 84 25.52 3.28 20.81
CA ASP A 84 25.72 4.73 20.95
C ASP A 84 25.98 5.14 22.43
N GLU A 85 26.81 6.17 22.66
CA GLU A 85 26.98 6.78 23.99
C GLU A 85 25.63 7.39 24.44
N ARG A 86 25.20 7.11 25.68
CA ARG A 86 23.95 7.66 26.23
C ARG A 86 24.12 9.14 26.58
N TYR A 87 23.26 10.02 26.04
CA TYR A 87 23.34 11.45 26.33
C TYR A 87 22.82 11.78 27.72
N ASN A 88 23.57 12.55 28.51
CA ASN A 88 23.09 13.10 29.77
C ASN A 88 22.88 14.63 29.65
N PRO A 89 21.64 15.13 29.59
CA PRO A 89 21.37 16.56 29.42
C PRO A 89 21.81 17.42 30.62
N VAL A 90 22.08 16.81 31.78
CA VAL A 90 22.60 17.50 32.97
C VAL A 90 24.11 17.65 32.93
N LEU A 91 24.83 16.59 32.51
CA LEU A 91 26.30 16.53 32.53
C LEU A 91 26.94 16.99 31.20
N ASP A 92 26.27 16.76 30.08
CA ASP A 92 26.83 16.89 28.73
C ASP A 92 26.21 18.05 27.93
N LYS A 93 25.79 19.14 28.59
CA LYS A 93 25.12 20.31 27.96
C LYS A 93 25.81 20.89 26.71
N LYS A 94 27.11 20.67 26.52
CA LYS A 94 27.88 21.15 25.36
C LYS A 94 28.09 20.09 24.27
N LYS A 95 27.74 18.83 24.54
CA LYS A 95 27.96 17.65 23.69
C LYS A 95 26.64 16.92 23.46
N ASP A 96 25.62 17.67 23.04
CA ASP A 96 24.35 17.11 22.59
C ASP A 96 24.59 16.27 21.33
N ILE A 97 24.67 14.96 21.54
CA ILE A 97 24.81 13.89 20.56
C ILE A 97 23.45 13.48 19.97
N ASN A 98 22.36 14.05 20.50
CA ASN A 98 20.97 13.77 20.13
C ASN A 98 20.44 14.73 19.06
N LYS A 99 21.21 15.76 18.68
CA LYS A 99 20.84 16.78 17.67
C LYS A 99 20.32 16.22 16.34
N ASP A 100 20.80 15.04 15.96
CA ASP A 100 20.47 14.35 14.71
C ASP A 100 19.67 13.06 14.93
N ALA A 101 19.15 12.83 16.14
CA ALA A 101 18.42 11.60 16.42
C ALA A 101 17.15 11.51 15.57
N GLN A 102 17.01 10.35 14.92
CA GLN A 102 15.86 10.04 14.08
C GLN A 102 14.60 10.09 14.97
N GLY A 103 13.59 10.84 14.53
CA GLY A 103 12.36 11.05 15.29
C GLY A 103 11.65 9.73 15.63
N LEU A 104 10.75 9.78 16.62
CA LEU A 104 9.91 8.68 17.11
C LEU A 104 9.52 7.70 16.00
N ASP A 105 9.98 6.44 16.07
CA ASP A 105 9.60 5.38 15.13
C ASP A 105 8.29 4.73 15.57
N CYS A 106 7.19 5.25 15.07
CA CYS A 106 5.88 4.73 15.42
C CYS A 106 5.53 3.41 14.75
N VAL A 107 6.29 2.95 13.75
CA VAL A 107 6.13 1.58 13.24
C VAL A 107 6.68 0.60 14.27
N HIS A 108 7.84 0.89 14.84
CA HIS A 108 8.42 0.09 15.92
C HIS A 108 7.53 0.07 17.18
N GLU A 109 7.05 1.23 17.63
CA GLU A 109 6.15 1.31 18.79
C GLU A 109 4.85 0.53 18.56
N MET A 110 4.27 0.65 17.36
CA MET A 110 3.08 -0.11 16.98
C MET A 110 3.34 -1.62 16.98
N ASN A 111 4.47 -2.07 16.45
CA ASN A 111 4.85 -3.50 16.49
C ASN A 111 5.06 -4.01 17.91
N THR A 112 5.66 -3.18 18.78
CA THR A 112 5.83 -3.49 20.20
C THR A 112 4.47 -3.69 20.87
N ILE A 113 3.51 -2.78 20.64
CA ILE A 113 2.13 -2.90 21.16
C ILE A 113 1.43 -4.14 20.59
N ASN A 114 1.56 -4.38 19.28
CA ASN A 114 0.97 -5.54 18.61
C ASN A 114 1.44 -6.85 19.25
N HIS A 115 2.74 -6.98 19.51
CA HIS A 115 3.32 -8.15 20.17
C HIS A 115 2.66 -8.43 21.54
N TYR A 116 2.42 -7.39 22.36
CA TYR A 116 1.81 -7.56 23.68
C TYR A 116 0.43 -8.22 23.64
N VAL A 117 -0.34 -8.04 22.56
CA VAL A 117 -1.66 -8.67 22.37
C VAL A 117 -1.63 -9.91 21.48
N GLY A 118 -0.44 -10.36 21.09
CA GLY A 118 -0.26 -11.53 20.23
C GLY A 118 -0.34 -11.24 18.74
N MET A 119 -0.44 -9.98 18.30
CA MET A 119 -0.41 -9.64 16.88
C MET A 119 1.03 -9.71 16.34
N TYR A 120 1.19 -10.28 15.15
CA TYR A 120 2.47 -10.28 14.44
C TYR A 120 2.87 -8.86 13.98
N PRO A 121 4.16 -8.61 13.70
CA PRO A 121 4.62 -7.34 13.16
C PRO A 121 3.90 -6.96 11.86
N ILE A 122 3.70 -5.66 11.65
CA ILE A 122 2.94 -5.12 10.51
C ILE A 122 3.53 -5.57 9.17
N ALA A 123 4.84 -5.77 9.10
CA ALA A 123 5.53 -6.26 7.91
C ALA A 123 5.07 -7.65 7.44
N THR A 124 4.38 -8.43 8.29
CA THR A 124 3.83 -9.73 7.89
C THR A 124 2.50 -9.64 7.14
N GLY A 125 1.91 -8.44 7.05
CA GLY A 125 0.66 -8.19 6.34
C GLY A 125 0.87 -7.84 4.88
N SER A 126 -0.07 -8.25 4.02
CA SER A 126 -0.10 -7.92 2.58
C SER A 126 1.23 -8.25 1.85
N PRO A 127 1.88 -9.40 2.13
CA PRO A 127 3.25 -9.61 1.70
C PRO A 127 3.39 -9.85 0.19
N VAL A 128 2.32 -10.28 -0.48
CA VAL A 128 2.30 -10.47 -1.94
C VAL A 128 1.92 -9.16 -2.62
N GLU A 129 0.88 -8.49 -2.14
CA GLU A 129 0.30 -7.29 -2.74
C GLU A 129 1.26 -6.11 -2.66
N LEU A 130 1.86 -5.85 -1.49
CA LEU A 130 2.88 -4.79 -1.34
C LEU A 130 4.08 -5.03 -2.25
N ARG A 131 4.47 -6.30 -2.43
CA ARG A 131 5.63 -6.68 -3.25
C ARG A 131 5.34 -6.51 -4.75
N LEU A 132 4.14 -6.91 -5.18
CA LEU A 132 3.74 -6.89 -6.59
C LEU A 132 3.04 -5.60 -7.02
N SER A 133 2.74 -4.70 -6.08
CA SER A 133 1.99 -3.46 -6.31
C SER A 133 2.52 -2.66 -7.49
N LYS A 134 3.84 -2.46 -7.59
CA LYS A 134 4.45 -1.71 -8.71
C LYS A 134 4.17 -2.32 -10.08
N PHE A 135 4.08 -3.65 -10.20
CA PHE A 135 3.73 -4.31 -11.47
C PHE A 135 2.23 -4.27 -11.73
N ILE A 136 1.40 -4.34 -10.69
CA ILE A 136 -0.05 -4.16 -10.81
C ILE A 136 -0.36 -2.74 -11.31
N PHE A 137 0.33 -1.73 -10.78
CA PHE A 137 0.22 -0.35 -11.28
C PHE A 137 0.76 -0.20 -12.69
N GLY A 138 1.87 -0.88 -13.04
CA GLY A 138 2.34 -0.96 -14.43
C GLY A 138 1.31 -1.60 -15.37
N PHE A 139 0.67 -2.69 -14.93
CA PHE A 139 -0.41 -3.36 -15.65
C PHE A 139 -1.61 -2.43 -15.87
N PHE A 140 -2.06 -1.72 -14.83
CA PHE A 140 -3.13 -0.73 -14.96
C PHE A 140 -2.72 0.45 -15.86
N ALA A 141 -1.48 0.93 -15.78
CA ALA A 141 -1.01 1.99 -16.65
C ALA A 141 -1.09 1.57 -18.13
N VAL A 142 -0.68 0.35 -18.47
CA VAL A 142 -0.79 -0.20 -19.83
C VAL A 142 -2.26 -0.33 -20.26
N MET A 143 -3.16 -0.75 -19.37
CA MET A 143 -4.60 -0.79 -19.65
C MET A 143 -5.15 0.60 -19.98
N LEU A 144 -4.80 1.61 -19.18
CA LEU A 144 -5.23 2.99 -19.39
C LEU A 144 -4.67 3.56 -20.71
N LEU A 145 -3.40 3.33 -21.02
CA LEU A 145 -2.80 3.70 -22.31
C LEU A 145 -3.52 3.02 -23.49
N GLY A 146 -3.87 1.74 -23.35
CA GLY A 146 -4.68 1.02 -24.33
C GLY A 146 -6.09 1.61 -24.49
N PHE A 147 -6.71 2.07 -23.40
CA PHE A 147 -8.03 2.70 -23.43
C PHE A 147 -8.02 4.09 -24.10
N MET A 148 -6.91 4.82 -24.00
CA MET A 148 -6.69 6.09 -24.70
C MET A 148 -6.62 5.89 -26.23
N ALA A 149 -6.11 4.76 -26.71
CA ALA A 149 -5.96 4.47 -28.13
C ALA A 149 -7.33 4.29 -28.82
N PRO A 150 -7.68 5.13 -29.82
CA PRO A 150 -8.98 5.07 -30.48
C PRO A 150 -9.09 3.84 -31.38
N GLN A 151 -8.03 3.53 -32.14
CA GLN A 151 -8.01 2.45 -33.12
C GLN A 151 -7.64 1.11 -32.48
N ARG A 152 -8.36 0.05 -32.86
CA ARG A 152 -8.11 -1.32 -32.34
C ARG A 152 -6.68 -1.81 -32.59
N ARG A 153 -6.08 -1.52 -33.75
CA ARG A 153 -4.70 -1.92 -34.06
C ARG A 153 -3.69 -1.25 -33.11
N GLN A 154 -3.81 0.06 -32.90
CA GLN A 154 -2.95 0.79 -31.97
C GLN A 154 -3.14 0.31 -30.53
N ARG A 155 -4.39 0.08 -30.12
CA ARG A 155 -4.71 -0.47 -28.79
C ARG A 155 -4.03 -1.82 -28.56
N LEU A 156 -4.13 -2.76 -29.49
CA LEU A 156 -3.49 -4.07 -29.36
C LEU A 156 -1.96 -3.97 -29.35
N LEU A 157 -1.37 -3.05 -30.12
CA LEU A 157 0.08 -2.80 -30.08
C LEU A 157 0.52 -2.26 -28.72
N VAL A 158 -0.20 -1.27 -28.16
CA VAL A 158 0.08 -0.71 -26.83
C VAL A 158 -0.04 -1.78 -25.75
N LEU A 159 -1.12 -2.57 -25.75
CA LEU A 159 -1.33 -3.63 -24.77
C LEU A 159 -0.25 -4.72 -24.89
N GLY A 160 0.05 -5.18 -26.11
CA GLY A 160 1.03 -6.23 -26.34
C GLY A 160 2.44 -5.81 -25.91
N ALA A 161 2.91 -4.65 -26.37
CA ALA A 161 4.23 -4.14 -26.01
C ALA A 161 4.33 -3.78 -24.53
N GLY A 162 3.29 -3.11 -23.99
CA GLY A 162 3.25 -2.70 -22.59
C GLY A 162 3.22 -3.89 -21.63
N PHE A 163 2.37 -4.89 -21.87
CA PHE A 163 2.33 -6.08 -21.03
C PHE A 163 3.60 -6.93 -21.16
N ALA A 164 4.20 -7.04 -22.35
CA ALA A 164 5.50 -7.68 -22.49
C ALA A 164 6.57 -6.98 -21.63
N ALA A 165 6.59 -5.64 -21.64
CA ALA A 165 7.51 -4.86 -20.81
C ALA A 165 7.27 -5.07 -19.30
N VAL A 166 6.01 -5.03 -18.84
CA VAL A 166 5.67 -5.26 -17.43
C VAL A 166 5.99 -6.70 -17.00
N ALA A 167 5.70 -7.70 -17.85
CA ALA A 167 6.02 -9.10 -17.57
C ALA A 167 7.54 -9.33 -17.49
N ALA A 168 8.30 -8.76 -18.43
CA ALA A 168 9.76 -8.83 -18.40
C ALA A 168 10.33 -8.14 -17.14
N TRP A 169 9.83 -6.95 -16.81
CA TRP A 169 10.23 -6.24 -15.59
C TRP A 169 9.94 -7.06 -14.33
N MET A 170 8.74 -7.67 -14.25
CA MET A 170 8.33 -8.50 -13.12
C MET A 170 9.23 -9.72 -12.94
N VAL A 171 9.51 -10.46 -14.02
CA VAL A 171 10.38 -11.65 -13.98
C VAL A 171 11.80 -11.25 -13.61
N VAL A 172 12.35 -10.19 -14.22
CA VAL A 172 13.70 -9.72 -13.93
C VAL A 172 13.81 -9.28 -12.47
N ASP A 173 12.89 -8.47 -11.96
CA ASP A 173 12.94 -7.93 -10.60
C ASP A 173 12.76 -9.02 -9.53
N GLN A 174 11.80 -9.93 -9.70
CA GLN A 174 11.47 -10.92 -8.67
C GLN A 174 12.40 -12.12 -8.69
N ILE A 175 12.69 -12.64 -9.89
CA ILE A 175 13.34 -13.93 -10.07
C ILE A 175 14.82 -13.74 -10.40
N VAL A 176 15.13 -13.00 -11.47
CA VAL A 176 16.53 -12.87 -11.95
C VAL A 176 17.39 -12.10 -10.95
N LEU A 177 16.87 -11.00 -10.39
CA LEU A 177 17.57 -10.22 -9.36
C LEU A 177 17.40 -10.76 -7.94
N GLY A 178 16.72 -11.91 -7.76
CA GLY A 178 16.59 -12.57 -6.45
C GLY A 178 15.86 -11.76 -5.37
N ARG A 179 15.06 -10.75 -5.75
CA ARG A 179 14.40 -9.90 -4.75
C ARG A 179 13.24 -10.61 -4.03
N LEU A 180 12.64 -11.65 -4.61
CA LEU A 180 11.68 -12.50 -3.89
C LEU A 180 12.38 -13.23 -2.73
N GLU A 181 13.56 -13.76 -2.98
CA GLU A 181 14.37 -14.45 -1.96
C GLU A 181 14.81 -13.50 -0.85
N THR A 182 15.28 -12.31 -1.24
CA THR A 182 15.66 -11.25 -0.28
C THR A 182 14.48 -10.86 0.60
N PHE A 183 13.29 -10.70 0.01
CA PHE A 183 12.07 -10.37 0.75
C PHE A 183 11.59 -11.52 1.63
N ALA A 184 11.68 -12.77 1.17
CA ALA A 184 11.33 -13.94 1.97
C ALA A 184 12.20 -14.05 3.25
N ALA A 185 13.49 -13.74 3.13
CA ALA A 185 14.39 -13.68 4.29
C ALA A 185 14.03 -12.53 5.25
N TYR A 186 13.70 -11.35 4.71
CA TYR A 186 13.22 -10.22 5.50
C TYR A 186 11.91 -10.55 6.22
N TYR A 187 10.92 -11.13 5.51
CA TYR A 187 9.63 -11.55 6.06
C TYR A 187 9.81 -12.55 7.21
N TYR A 188 10.69 -13.54 7.05
CA TYR A 188 11.03 -14.47 8.12
C TYR A 188 11.59 -13.75 9.35
N LYS A 189 12.57 -12.86 9.14
CA LYS A 189 13.22 -12.11 10.22
C LYS A 189 12.21 -11.27 11.00
N GLU A 190 11.34 -10.56 10.29
CA GLU A 190 10.29 -9.74 10.91
C GLU A 190 9.29 -10.61 11.66
N ALA A 191 8.78 -11.69 11.06
CA ALA A 191 7.83 -12.57 11.73
C ALA A 191 8.43 -13.24 12.99
N ALA A 192 9.74 -13.55 12.97
CA ALA A 192 10.47 -14.13 14.08
C ALA A 192 10.83 -13.13 15.20
N ALA A 193 10.67 -11.82 14.98
CA ALA A 193 11.16 -10.78 15.89
C ALA A 193 10.63 -10.93 17.32
N PHE A 194 9.36 -11.34 17.45
CA PHE A 194 8.71 -11.56 18.74
C PHE A 194 8.23 -13.01 18.95
N PHE A 195 7.95 -13.75 17.88
CA PHE A 195 7.41 -15.12 17.93
C PHE A 195 8.28 -16.06 17.09
N ASN A 196 9.37 -16.57 17.67
CA ASN A 196 10.32 -17.40 16.95
C ASN A 196 9.90 -18.90 16.94
N GLN A 197 9.13 -19.28 15.91
CA GLN A 197 8.70 -20.66 15.66
C GLN A 197 9.24 -21.16 14.31
N PRO A 198 10.45 -21.74 14.26
CA PRO A 198 11.17 -21.94 13.00
C PRO A 198 10.42 -22.83 12.00
N GLU A 199 9.75 -23.89 12.44
CA GLU A 199 8.99 -24.79 11.57
C GLU A 199 7.76 -24.10 10.95
N VAL A 200 7.00 -23.35 11.76
CA VAL A 200 5.81 -22.60 11.32
C VAL A 200 6.21 -21.48 10.37
N LEU A 201 7.26 -20.72 10.71
CA LEU A 201 7.76 -19.62 9.90
C LEU A 201 8.35 -20.11 8.58
N ALA A 202 9.01 -21.27 8.55
CA ALA A 202 9.47 -21.89 7.31
C ALA A 202 8.30 -22.22 6.38
N GLN A 203 7.19 -22.75 6.92
CA GLN A 203 5.97 -22.99 6.13
C GLN A 203 5.36 -21.70 5.61
N TRP A 204 5.32 -20.63 6.43
CA TRP A 204 4.82 -19.32 5.98
C TRP A 204 5.66 -18.73 4.85
N VAL A 205 6.98 -18.83 4.93
CA VAL A 205 7.88 -18.42 3.85
C VAL A 205 7.64 -19.23 2.59
N ALA A 206 7.46 -20.55 2.71
CA ALA A 206 7.13 -21.41 1.56
C ALA A 206 5.81 -20.99 0.90
N ASN A 207 4.78 -20.74 1.72
CA ASN A 207 3.47 -20.27 1.26
C ASN A 207 3.58 -18.89 0.59
N LEU A 208 4.34 -17.96 1.15
CA LEU A 208 4.60 -16.64 0.57
C LEU A 208 5.23 -16.75 -0.81
N LYS A 209 6.29 -17.57 -0.95
CA LYS A 209 6.95 -17.79 -2.25
C LYS A 209 5.98 -18.40 -3.25
N PHE A 210 5.26 -19.46 -2.86
CA PHE A 210 4.27 -20.10 -3.71
C PHE A 210 3.18 -19.11 -4.16
N ALA A 211 2.59 -18.36 -3.22
CA ALA A 211 1.57 -17.36 -3.51
C ALA A 211 2.10 -16.26 -4.43
N THR A 212 3.35 -15.82 -4.24
CA THR A 212 3.98 -14.82 -5.11
C THR A 212 4.18 -15.35 -6.53
N TYR A 213 4.68 -16.59 -6.69
CA TYR A 213 4.79 -17.21 -8.01
C TYR A 213 3.42 -17.41 -8.67
N ALA A 214 2.42 -17.84 -7.91
CA ALA A 214 1.05 -17.99 -8.40
C ALA A 214 0.45 -16.65 -8.83
N ALA A 215 0.70 -15.57 -8.09
CA ALA A 215 0.27 -14.23 -8.44
C ALA A 215 0.99 -13.68 -9.69
N ILE A 216 2.29 -13.94 -9.84
CA ILE A 216 3.06 -13.61 -11.06
C ILE A 216 2.46 -14.33 -12.28
N ALA A 217 2.20 -15.64 -12.16
CA ALA A 217 1.58 -16.44 -13.21
C ALA A 217 0.15 -15.98 -13.52
N GLY A 218 -0.64 -15.67 -12.48
CA GLY A 218 -1.98 -15.12 -12.59
C GLY A 218 -2.01 -13.77 -13.30
N LEU A 219 -1.06 -12.88 -13.00
CA LEU A 219 -0.95 -11.58 -13.66
C LEU A 219 -0.56 -11.74 -15.14
N ALA A 220 0.36 -12.65 -15.46
CA ALA A 220 0.71 -12.98 -16.85
C ALA A 220 -0.49 -13.57 -17.62
N ALA A 221 -1.26 -14.47 -17.00
CA ALA A 221 -2.49 -14.99 -17.58
C ALA A 221 -3.54 -13.88 -17.80
N ALA A 222 -3.70 -12.97 -16.84
CA ALA A 222 -4.59 -11.82 -16.96
C ALA A 222 -4.19 -10.90 -18.13
N MET A 223 -2.89 -10.65 -18.34
CA MET A 223 -2.39 -9.90 -19.50
C MET A 223 -2.84 -10.54 -20.83
N VAL A 224 -2.69 -11.86 -20.96
CA VAL A 224 -3.11 -12.60 -22.16
C VAL A 224 -4.62 -12.52 -22.34
N VAL A 225 -5.40 -12.73 -21.27
CA VAL A 225 -6.86 -12.63 -21.29
C VAL A 225 -7.31 -11.23 -21.72
N VAL A 226 -6.66 -10.17 -21.23
CA VAL A 226 -6.99 -8.80 -21.61
C VAL A 226 -6.72 -8.56 -23.11
N VAL A 227 -5.56 -8.99 -23.62
CA VAL A 227 -5.22 -8.84 -25.05
C VAL A 227 -6.20 -9.61 -25.93
N LEU A 228 -6.48 -10.87 -25.61
CA LEU A 228 -7.42 -11.71 -26.36
C LEU A 228 -8.85 -11.20 -26.27
N GLY A 229 -9.26 -10.70 -25.10
CA GLY A 229 -10.57 -10.11 -24.87
C GLY A 229 -10.79 -8.86 -25.73
N VAL A 230 -9.82 -7.94 -25.71
CA VAL A 230 -9.84 -6.73 -26.56
C VAL A 230 -9.75 -7.08 -28.05
N TRP A 231 -9.02 -8.14 -28.40
CA TRP A 231 -8.97 -8.63 -29.77
C TRP A 231 -10.31 -9.21 -30.20
N LYS A 232 -10.98 -10.05 -29.41
CA LYS A 232 -12.18 -10.77 -29.85
C LYS A 232 -13.48 -10.00 -29.66
N ILE A 233 -13.59 -9.17 -28.63
CA ILE A 233 -14.85 -8.58 -28.15
C ILE A 233 -14.70 -7.06 -28.02
N ARG A 234 -15.42 -6.29 -28.85
CA ARG A 234 -15.34 -4.81 -28.87
C ARG A 234 -15.62 -4.17 -27.50
N SER A 235 -16.67 -4.62 -26.81
CA SER A 235 -17.08 -4.10 -25.50
C SER A 235 -16.08 -4.42 -24.39
N PHE A 236 -15.21 -5.41 -24.58
CA PHE A 236 -14.17 -5.76 -23.61
C PHE A 236 -13.15 -4.64 -23.41
N SER A 237 -13.01 -3.72 -24.39
CA SER A 237 -12.20 -2.52 -24.23
C SER A 237 -12.63 -1.61 -23.07
N LEU A 238 -13.89 -1.67 -22.62
CA LEU A 238 -14.35 -0.93 -21.43
C LEU A 238 -13.72 -1.45 -20.14
N LEU A 239 -13.34 -2.73 -20.10
CA LEU A 239 -12.67 -3.34 -18.96
C LEU A 239 -11.34 -2.65 -18.65
N LEU A 240 -10.67 -2.13 -19.70
CA LEU A 240 -9.41 -1.39 -19.59
C LEU A 240 -9.52 -0.15 -18.68
N ALA A 241 -10.68 0.50 -18.65
CA ALA A 241 -10.96 1.60 -17.73
C ALA A 241 -11.65 1.13 -16.45
N LEU A 242 -12.56 0.15 -16.54
CA LEU A 242 -13.36 -0.30 -15.40
C LEU A 242 -12.51 -0.88 -14.27
N VAL A 243 -11.56 -1.77 -14.58
CA VAL A 243 -10.77 -2.43 -13.54
C VAL A 243 -9.90 -1.43 -12.77
N PRO A 244 -9.11 -0.54 -13.42
CA PRO A 244 -8.39 0.50 -12.69
C PRO A 244 -9.31 1.50 -11.99
N ALA A 245 -10.52 1.76 -12.50
CA ALA A 245 -11.48 2.63 -11.83
C ALA A 245 -11.87 2.08 -10.44
N LEU A 246 -11.94 0.76 -10.27
CA LEU A 246 -12.33 0.12 -9.01
C LEU A 246 -11.19 0.02 -7.98
N LEU A 247 -10.01 0.58 -8.27
CA LEU A 247 -8.87 0.61 -7.36
C LEU A 247 -9.18 1.09 -5.92
N PRO A 248 -9.98 2.15 -5.66
CA PRO A 248 -10.35 2.52 -4.28
C PRO A 248 -11.12 1.42 -3.55
N ILE A 249 -11.95 0.65 -4.27
CA ILE A 249 -12.72 -0.46 -3.68
C ILE A 249 -11.79 -1.63 -3.37
N PHE A 250 -10.93 -2.00 -4.30
CA PHE A 250 -9.95 -3.07 -4.09
C PHE A 250 -9.03 -2.75 -2.91
N PHE A 251 -8.58 -1.50 -2.78
CA PHE A 251 -7.78 -1.07 -1.64
C PHE A 251 -8.50 -1.28 -0.31
N VAL A 252 -9.76 -0.83 -0.17
CA VAL A 252 -10.51 -0.96 1.09
C VAL A 252 -10.77 -2.43 1.43
N ILE A 253 -11.06 -3.27 0.44
CA ILE A 253 -11.27 -4.71 0.63
C ILE A 253 -9.98 -5.37 1.15
N ASP A 254 -8.85 -5.13 0.49
CA ASP A 254 -7.56 -5.71 0.89
C ASP A 254 -7.14 -5.21 2.27
N TYR A 255 -7.20 -3.90 2.48
CA TYR A 255 -6.91 -3.28 3.77
C TYR A 255 -7.76 -3.86 4.91
N ALA A 256 -9.07 -3.95 4.73
CA ALA A 256 -9.96 -4.54 5.73
C ALA A 256 -9.68 -6.04 5.93
N GLY A 257 -9.42 -6.79 4.86
CA GLY A 257 -9.07 -8.20 4.94
C GLY A 257 -7.83 -8.47 5.79
N TRP A 258 -6.78 -7.65 5.63
CA TRP A 258 -5.57 -7.76 6.43
C TRP A 258 -5.77 -7.33 7.88
N LEU A 259 -6.53 -6.26 8.14
CA LEU A 259 -6.89 -5.90 9.51
C LEU A 259 -7.64 -7.04 10.20
N TRP A 260 -8.60 -7.65 9.51
CA TRP A 260 -9.33 -8.81 10.03
C TRP A 260 -8.38 -9.97 10.34
N PHE A 261 -7.48 -10.30 9.41
CA PHE A 261 -6.48 -11.34 9.59
C PHE A 261 -5.65 -11.10 10.86
N PHE A 262 -5.12 -9.90 11.04
CA PHE A 262 -4.32 -9.55 12.21
C PHE A 262 -5.09 -9.69 13.53
N GLY A 263 -6.36 -9.25 13.57
CA GLY A 263 -7.16 -9.32 14.78
C GLY A 263 -7.76 -10.70 15.09
N HIS A 264 -7.71 -11.64 14.15
CA HIS A 264 -8.25 -13.02 14.32
C HIS A 264 -7.18 -14.11 14.34
N ASN A 265 -5.93 -13.81 13.98
CA ASN A 265 -4.80 -14.74 13.99
C ASN A 265 -3.79 -14.33 15.07
N LEU A 266 -4.29 -14.17 16.29
CA LEU A 266 -3.49 -13.77 17.45
C LEU A 266 -2.66 -14.94 17.98
N HIS A 267 -1.40 -14.67 18.28
CA HIS A 267 -0.48 -15.62 18.88
C HIS A 267 -0.77 -15.82 20.38
N PRO A 268 -0.76 -17.06 20.89
CA PRO A 268 -1.04 -17.34 22.31
C PRO A 268 0.04 -16.83 23.29
N TRP A 269 1.20 -16.39 22.80
CA TRP A 269 2.30 -15.87 23.62
C TRP A 269 2.24 -14.35 23.86
N GLY A 270 1.18 -13.66 23.43
CA GLY A 270 0.96 -12.27 23.81
C GLY A 270 0.83 -12.15 25.34
N ALA A 271 1.45 -11.12 25.94
CA ALA A 271 1.37 -10.90 27.38
C ALA A 271 -0.06 -10.62 27.88
N PHE A 272 -0.90 -10.04 27.01
CA PHE A 272 -2.31 -9.78 27.28
C PHE A 272 -3.17 -10.59 26.32
N THR A 273 -4.00 -11.48 26.87
CA THR A 273 -4.99 -12.20 26.08
C THR A 273 -6.17 -11.31 25.78
N VAL A 274 -6.36 -10.97 24.50
CA VAL A 274 -7.54 -10.27 24.00
C VAL A 274 -8.41 -11.22 23.18
N LYS A 275 -9.73 -10.99 23.18
CA LYS A 275 -10.62 -11.73 22.29
C LYS A 275 -10.33 -11.33 20.84
N PRO A 276 -10.52 -12.24 19.86
CA PRO A 276 -10.48 -11.87 18.46
C PRO A 276 -11.33 -10.63 18.18
N PHE A 277 -10.77 -9.68 17.44
CA PHE A 277 -11.39 -8.39 17.19
C PHE A 277 -11.06 -7.91 15.78
N MET A 278 -11.77 -6.88 15.33
CA MET A 278 -11.47 -6.21 14.08
C MET A 278 -10.82 -4.87 14.39
N PRO A 279 -9.54 -4.64 14.03
CA PRO A 279 -8.97 -3.31 14.07
C PRO A 279 -9.83 -2.33 13.27
N THR A 280 -9.93 -1.09 13.75
CA THR A 280 -10.82 -0.09 13.15
C THR A 280 -10.46 0.21 11.70
N VAL A 281 -11.33 -0.17 10.77
CA VAL A 281 -11.17 0.10 9.34
C VAL A 281 -11.36 1.59 9.04
N PHE A 282 -12.39 2.21 9.62
CA PHE A 282 -12.71 3.61 9.41
C PHE A 282 -13.35 4.21 10.67
N GLY A 283 -12.96 5.44 11.01
CA GLY A 283 -13.49 6.19 12.13
C GLY A 283 -12.71 5.99 13.42
N GLU A 284 -13.42 6.12 14.53
CA GLU A 284 -12.89 5.97 15.89
C GLU A 284 -13.29 4.61 16.45
N GLY A 285 -12.38 3.99 17.19
CA GLY A 285 -12.63 2.74 17.89
C GLY A 285 -11.77 2.63 19.13
N LYS A 286 -11.92 1.50 19.83
CA LYS A 286 -11.19 1.24 21.07
C LYS A 286 -10.78 -0.21 21.16
N VAL A 287 -9.52 -0.46 21.46
CA VAL A 287 -8.96 -1.79 21.72
C VAL A 287 -8.20 -1.72 23.03
N ALA A 288 -8.70 -2.43 24.04
CA ALA A 288 -8.21 -2.33 25.41
C ALA A 288 -8.16 -0.85 25.89
N GLN A 289 -6.98 -0.36 26.27
CA GLN A 289 -6.77 1.03 26.73
C GLN A 289 -6.42 2.00 25.59
N PHE A 290 -6.33 1.52 24.35
CA PHE A 290 -6.00 2.34 23.19
C PHE A 290 -7.26 2.81 22.48
N SER A 291 -7.34 4.11 22.22
CA SER A 291 -8.26 4.68 21.24
C SER A 291 -7.60 4.63 19.86
N THR A 292 -8.31 4.11 18.88
CA THR A 292 -7.82 3.92 17.51
C THR A 292 -8.51 4.90 16.57
N TYR A 293 -7.75 5.61 15.75
CA TYR A 293 -8.26 6.51 14.72
C TYR A 293 -7.78 6.02 13.36
N SER A 294 -8.70 5.87 12.39
CA SER A 294 -8.39 5.29 11.08
C SER A 294 -9.14 6.03 9.98
N TYR A 295 -8.42 6.74 9.10
CA TYR A 295 -9.05 7.58 8.09
C TYR A 295 -8.28 7.62 6.76
N PRO A 296 -8.99 7.86 5.65
CA PRO A 296 -8.36 8.10 4.35
C PRO A 296 -7.45 9.34 4.39
N TYR A 297 -6.47 9.34 3.50
CA TYR A 297 -5.51 10.43 3.33
C TYR A 297 -5.41 10.84 1.85
N TRP A 298 -4.36 11.60 1.50
CA TRP A 298 -4.19 12.16 0.16
C TRP A 298 -4.15 11.11 -0.95
N GLY A 299 -3.49 9.97 -0.73
CA GLY A 299 -3.46 8.87 -1.69
C GLY A 299 -4.86 8.33 -1.99
N TYR A 300 -5.71 8.15 -0.97
CA TYR A 300 -7.10 7.70 -1.20
C TYR A 300 -7.95 8.76 -1.91
N ALA A 301 -7.74 10.04 -1.61
CA ALA A 301 -8.40 11.12 -2.36
C ALA A 301 -8.03 11.09 -3.86
N LEU A 302 -6.77 10.79 -4.20
CA LEU A 302 -6.34 10.58 -5.58
C LEU A 302 -7.01 9.35 -6.21
N LEU A 303 -7.21 8.25 -5.46
CA LEU A 303 -7.97 7.10 -5.96
C LEU A 303 -9.44 7.45 -6.28
N MET A 304 -10.05 8.36 -5.52
CA MET A 304 -11.40 8.87 -5.83
C MET A 304 -11.42 9.71 -7.10
N VAL A 305 -10.36 10.48 -7.38
CA VAL A 305 -10.18 11.18 -8.66
C VAL A 305 -10.04 10.18 -9.82
N VAL A 306 -9.24 9.11 -9.64
CA VAL A 306 -9.11 8.01 -10.61
C VAL A 306 -10.48 7.41 -10.94
N PHE A 307 -11.26 7.04 -9.92
CA PHE A 307 -12.60 6.49 -10.09
C PHE A 307 -13.51 7.44 -10.86
N ALA A 308 -13.63 8.69 -10.43
CA ALA A 308 -14.52 9.66 -11.08
C ALA A 308 -14.13 9.92 -12.54
N ALA A 309 -12.84 10.14 -12.82
CA ALA A 309 -12.36 10.40 -14.17
C ALA A 309 -12.56 9.20 -15.11
N LEU A 310 -12.25 7.98 -14.65
CA LEU A 310 -12.41 6.77 -15.46
C LEU A 310 -13.87 6.38 -15.66
N MET A 311 -14.73 6.57 -14.67
CA MET A 311 -16.16 6.30 -14.82
C MET A 311 -16.79 7.23 -15.86
N LEU A 312 -16.43 8.52 -15.85
CA LEU A 312 -16.87 9.46 -16.90
C LEU A 312 -16.33 9.06 -18.28
N ALA A 313 -15.03 8.73 -18.38
CA ALA A 313 -14.40 8.30 -19.62
C ALA A 313 -15.07 7.01 -20.19
N LEU A 314 -15.39 6.06 -19.31
CA LEU A 314 -16.07 4.81 -19.63
C LEU A 314 -17.49 5.05 -20.15
N LEU A 315 -18.26 5.93 -19.51
CA LEU A 315 -19.62 6.26 -19.95
C LEU A 315 -19.62 6.92 -21.34
N ILE A 316 -18.69 7.85 -21.58
CA ILE A 316 -18.52 8.49 -22.90
C ILE A 316 -18.16 7.44 -23.95
N ARG A 317 -17.15 6.59 -23.69
CA ARG A 317 -16.74 5.54 -24.63
C ARG A 317 -17.86 4.55 -24.91
N ARG A 318 -18.63 4.15 -23.88
CA ARG A 318 -19.79 3.26 -24.02
C ARG A 318 -20.86 3.87 -24.91
N LYS A 319 -21.12 5.18 -24.80
CA LYS A 319 -22.05 5.90 -25.68
C LYS A 319 -21.54 5.89 -27.13
N GLN A 320 -20.28 6.23 -27.37
CA GLN A 320 -19.71 6.22 -28.72
C GLN A 320 -19.79 4.85 -29.41
N MET A 321 -19.56 3.76 -28.67
CA MET A 321 -19.67 2.41 -29.23
C MET A 321 -21.11 2.04 -29.59
N ARG A 322 -22.10 2.52 -28.84
CA ARG A 322 -23.53 2.32 -29.18
C ARG A 322 -23.94 3.10 -30.42
N GLU A 323 -23.37 4.28 -30.60
CA GLU A 323 -23.65 5.18 -31.73
C GLU A 323 -22.82 4.85 -32.99
N GLY A 324 -21.95 3.83 -32.93
CA GLY A 324 -21.06 3.47 -34.05
C GLY A 324 -19.93 4.48 -34.32
N ALA A 325 -19.74 5.46 -33.44
CA ALA A 325 -18.74 6.52 -33.56
C ALA A 325 -17.36 6.15 -32.94
N ALA A 326 -17.24 4.95 -32.37
CA ALA A 326 -16.00 4.41 -31.84
C ALA A 326 -15.65 3.06 -32.48
N GLU A 327 -14.77 3.10 -33.48
CA GLU A 327 -13.63 2.21 -33.73
C GLU A 327 -12.92 2.65 -35.02
#